data_AF-A0A932HWN2-F1
#
_entry.id   AF-A0A932HWN2-F1
#
_cell.length_a   1.000
_cell.length_b   1.000
_cell.length_c   1.000
_cell.angle_alpha   90.00
_cell.angle_beta   90.00
_cell.angle_gamma   90.00
#
_symmetry.space_group_name_H-M   'P 1'
#
loop_
_entity.id
_entity.type
_entity.pdbx_description
1 polymer ?
#
loop_
_entity_poly.entity_id
_entity_poly.type
_entity_poly.pdbx_seq_one_letter_code
_entity_poly.pdbx_strand_id
1 'polypeptide(L)'
;MEQSSSLKTAIAVLVVLVAGLIGGYFYGRSVGIEKGIEQGKLAAQFEAKQAAEESAAAAEKLAAQAANPFATGAANPLENVSVNPFEKVNINPFAQ
;
A
#
# COMPACT_ATOMS: atom_id res chain seq x y z
N MET A 1 -60.55 33.18 24.39
CA MET A 1 -59.37 33.85 23.80
C MET A 1 -58.07 33.08 24.08
N GLU A 2 -57.90 32.49 25.27
CA GLU A 2 -56.77 31.64 25.69
C GLU A 2 -56.32 30.55 24.68
N GLN A 3 -57.23 29.72 24.17
CA GLN A 3 -56.87 28.60 23.26
C GLN A 3 -56.19 29.06 21.96
N SER A 4 -56.63 30.19 21.39
CA SER A 4 -56.05 30.73 20.15
C SER A 4 -54.63 31.26 20.33
N SER A 5 -54.28 31.69 21.54
CA SER A 5 -52.94 32.16 21.89
C SER A 5 -51.98 30.98 21.99
N SER A 6 -52.38 29.92 22.70
CA SER A 6 -51.59 28.70 22.86
C SER A 6 -51.36 27.98 21.52
N LEU A 7 -52.37 27.95 20.63
CA LEU A 7 -52.25 27.40 19.28
C LEU A 7 -51.25 28.18 18.41
N LYS A 8 -51.28 29.52 18.46
CA LYS A 8 -50.33 30.37 17.72
C LYS A 8 -48.90 30.17 18.21
N THR A 9 -48.71 30.06 19.52
CA THR A 9 -47.39 29.75 20.11
C THR A 9 -46.90 28.37 19.70
N ALA A 10 -47.77 27.35 19.72
CA ALA A 10 -47.42 26.00 19.27
C ALA A 10 -47.01 25.97 17.78
N ILE A 11 -47.75 26.68 16.92
CA ILE A 11 -47.41 26.81 15.50
C ILE A 11 -46.07 27.54 15.32
N ALA A 12 -45.83 28.63 16.06
CA ALA A 12 -44.57 29.36 15.99
C ALA A 12 -43.37 28.50 16.40
N VAL A 13 -43.49 27.72 17.47
CA VAL A 13 -42.45 26.78 17.91
C VAL A 13 -42.21 25.71 16.85
N LEU A 14 -43.27 25.17 16.25
CA LEU A 14 -43.16 24.15 15.21
C LEU A 14 -42.48 24.69 13.95
N VAL A 15 -42.79 25.93 13.54
CA VAL A 15 -42.12 26.59 12.41
C VAL A 15 -40.63 26.80 12.68
N VAL A 16 -40.25 27.25 13.88
CA VAL A 16 -38.84 27.40 14.26
C VAL A 16 -38.11 26.05 14.25
N LEU A 17 -38.76 25.00 14.75
CA LEU A 17 -38.19 23.65 14.76
C LEU A 17 -37.94 23.13 13.34
N VAL A 18 -38.92 23.29 12.45
CA VAL A 18 -38.82 22.87 11.04
C VAL A 18 -37.76 23.69 10.30
N ALA A 19 -37.71 25.01 10.52
CA ALA A 19 -36.67 25.85 9.94
C ALA A 19 -35.26 25.45 10.41
N GLY A 20 -35.11 25.12 11.70
CA GLY A 20 -33.86 24.62 12.26
C GLY A 20 -33.42 23.28 11.68
N LEU A 21 -34.35 22.34 11.49
CA LEU A 21 -34.07 21.04 10.87
C LEU A 21 -33.64 21.19 9.42
N ILE A 22 -34.34 22.02 8.64
CA ILE A 22 -34.00 22.27 7.24
C ILE A 22 -32.64 22.96 7.15
N GLY A 23 -32.43 24.04 7.90
CA GLY A 23 -31.16 24.76 7.91
C GLY A 23 -29.99 23.88 8.35
N GLY A 24 -30.17 23.10 9.42
CA GLY A 24 -29.18 22.16 9.92
C GLY A 24 -28.84 21.04 8.92
N TYR A 25 -29.84 20.52 8.20
CA TYR A 25 -29.63 19.49 7.17
C TYR A 25 -28.78 20.02 6.00
N PHE A 26 -29.09 21.21 5.48
CA PHE A 26 -28.30 21.82 4.40
C PHE A 26 -26.88 22.16 4.85
N TYR A 27 -26.72 22.75 6.03
CA TYR A 27 -25.41 23.09 6.57
C TYR A 27 -24.55 21.84 6.82
N GLY A 28 -25.11 20.81 7.43
CA GLY A 28 -24.41 19.54 7.69
C GLY A 28 -23.99 18.83 6.41
N ARG A 29 -24.83 18.85 5.37
CA ARG A 29 -24.52 18.26 4.06
C ARG A 29 -23.33 18.94 3.38
N SER A 30 -23.25 20.27 3.41
CA SER A 30 -22.13 21.00 2.81
C SER A 30 -20.81 20.72 3.52
N VAL A 31 -20.78 20.78 4.86
CA VAL A 31 -19.57 20.52 5.65
C VAL A 31 -19.11 19.05 5.53
N GLY A 32 -20.04 18.10 5.42
CA GLY A 32 -19.72 16.68 5.25
C GLY A 32 -19.08 16.36 3.90
N ILE A 33 -19.56 16.98 2.81
CA ILE A 33 -18.99 16.78 1.47
C ILE A 33 -17.56 17.32 1.40
N GLU A 34 -17.32 18.49 1.96
CA GLU A 34 -16.00 19.14 1.94
C GLU A 34 -14.94 18.29 2.65
N LYS A 35 -15.28 17.77 3.84
CA LYS A 35 -14.42 16.82 4.58
C LYS A 35 -14.19 15.51 3.82
N GLY A 36 -15.22 14.99 3.15
CA GLY A 36 -15.11 13.77 2.35
C GLY A 36 -14.16 13.89 1.17
N ILE A 37 -14.17 15.04 0.47
CA ILE A 37 -13.29 15.30 -0.68
C ILE A 37 -11.83 15.45 -0.24
N GLU A 38 -11.57 16.19 0.84
CA GLU A 38 -10.20 16.31 1.37
C GLU A 38 -9.63 14.96 1.80
N GLN A 39 -10.42 14.18 2.53
CA GLN A 39 -10.00 12.86 3.01
C GLN A 39 -9.78 11.88 1.85
N GLY A 40 -10.65 11.90 0.84
CA GLY A 40 -10.48 11.12 -0.39
C GLY A 40 -9.22 11.51 -1.17
N LYS A 41 -8.91 12.80 -1.28
CA LYS A 41 -7.71 13.29 -1.98
C LYS A 41 -6.42 12.93 -1.24
N LEU A 42 -6.45 12.89 0.10
CA LEU A 42 -5.34 12.45 0.94
C LEU A 42 -5.09 10.94 0.79
N ALA A 43 -6.16 10.14 0.85
CA ALA A 43 -6.09 8.70 0.65
C ALA A 43 -5.56 8.34 -0.75
N ALA A 44 -6.09 8.99 -1.79
CA ALA A 44 -5.66 8.79 -3.17
C ALA A 44 -4.18 9.14 -3.39
N GLN A 45 -3.68 10.21 -2.76
CA GLN A 45 -2.26 10.57 -2.83
C GLN A 45 -1.37 9.57 -2.10
N PHE A 46 -1.84 8.98 -1.00
CA PHE A 46 -1.09 7.99 -0.25
C PHE A 46 -1.00 6.65 -1.00
N GLU A 47 -2.08 6.19 -1.62
CA GLU A 47 -2.06 5.01 -2.50
C GLU A 47 -1.19 5.25 -3.74
N ALA A 48 -1.31 6.42 -4.38
CA ALA A 48 -0.49 6.74 -5.56
C ALA A 48 1.01 6.76 -5.25
N LYS A 49 1.41 7.28 -4.07
CA LYS A 49 2.82 7.26 -3.64
C LYS A 49 3.32 5.86 -3.34
N GLN A 50 2.54 5.04 -2.64
CA GLN A 50 2.92 3.65 -2.38
C GLN A 50 3.07 2.85 -3.68
N ALA A 51 2.11 2.98 -4.60
CA ALA A 51 2.19 2.32 -5.90
C ALA A 51 3.42 2.78 -6.72
N ALA A 52 3.75 4.08 -6.65
CA ALA A 52 4.95 4.60 -7.29
C ALA A 52 6.24 4.04 -6.66
N GLU A 53 6.34 3.99 -5.34
CA GLU A 53 7.49 3.43 -4.62
C GLU A 53 7.67 1.93 -4.89
N GLU A 54 6.59 1.16 -4.91
CA GLU A 54 6.63 -0.27 -5.22
C GLU A 54 7.10 -0.51 -6.67
N SER A 55 6.60 0.29 -7.61
CA SER A 55 7.02 0.22 -9.02
C SER A 55 8.51 0.60 -9.19
N ALA A 56 8.97 1.61 -8.44
CA ALA A 56 10.37 2.04 -8.47
C ALA A 56 11.30 0.98 -7.87
N ALA A 57 10.93 0.37 -6.74
CA ALA A 57 11.69 -0.69 -6.11
C ALA A 57 11.77 -1.95 -7.00
N ALA A 58 10.68 -2.30 -7.69
CA ALA A 58 10.67 -3.40 -8.65
C ALA A 58 11.60 -3.12 -9.85
N ALA A 59 11.54 -1.90 -10.40
CA ALA A 59 12.42 -1.48 -11.50
C ALA A 59 13.89 -1.49 -11.08
N GLU A 60 14.22 -1.00 -9.89
CA GLU A 60 15.57 -1.00 -9.34
C GLU A 60 16.10 -2.43 -9.15
N LYS A 61 15.27 -3.34 -8.62
CA LYS A 61 15.65 -4.75 -8.44
C LYS A 61 15.91 -5.47 -9.77
N LEU A 62 15.15 -5.13 -10.82
CA LEU A 62 15.38 -5.67 -12.16
C LEU A 62 16.65 -5.09 -12.79
N ALA A 63 16.89 -3.79 -12.64
CA ALA A 63 18.11 -3.14 -13.11
C ALA A 63 19.35 -3.70 -12.41
N ALA A 64 19.29 -3.90 -11.09
CA ALA A 64 20.36 -4.50 -10.31
C ALA A 64 20.66 -5.95 -10.72
N GLN A 65 19.62 -6.75 -11.02
CA GLN A 65 19.81 -8.11 -11.56
C GLN A 65 20.43 -8.10 -12.96
N ALA A 66 19.97 -7.21 -13.85
CA ALA A 66 20.49 -7.10 -15.21
C ALA A 66 21.94 -6.61 -15.24
N ALA A 67 22.31 -5.73 -14.30
CA ALA A 67 23.67 -5.21 -14.18
C ALA A 67 24.61 -6.13 -13.41
N ASN A 68 24.14 -7.22 -12.77
CA ASN A 68 24.97 -8.09 -11.95
C ASN A 68 25.78 -9.07 -12.82
N PRO A 69 27.11 -8.88 -12.97
CA PRO A 69 27.94 -9.75 -13.81
C PRO A 69 28.20 -11.13 -13.18
N PHE A 70 27.79 -11.35 -11.92
CA PHE A 70 27.93 -12.61 -11.19
C PHE A 70 26.62 -13.41 -11.12
N ALA A 71 25.51 -12.91 -11.70
CA ALA A 71 24.21 -13.56 -11.64
C ALA A 71 24.18 -14.88 -12.43
N THR A 72 24.90 -14.94 -13.56
CA THR A 72 25.27 -16.21 -14.19
C THR A 72 26.51 -16.71 -13.49
N GLY A 73 26.32 -17.60 -12.52
CA GLY A 73 27.40 -18.18 -11.74
C GLY A 73 28.55 -18.59 -12.65
N ALA A 74 29.74 -18.05 -12.37
CA ALA A 74 30.97 -18.56 -12.93
C ALA A 74 31.00 -20.06 -12.60
N ALA A 75 30.80 -20.91 -13.61
CA ALA A 75 30.88 -22.36 -13.45
C ALA A 75 32.18 -22.66 -12.69
N ASN A 76 32.07 -23.32 -11.54
CA ASN A 76 33.24 -23.59 -10.71
C ASN A 76 34.21 -24.42 -11.56
N PRO A 77 35.43 -23.93 -11.87
CA PRO A 77 36.36 -24.64 -12.75
C PRO A 77 36.77 -26.02 -12.22
N LEU A 78 36.55 -26.27 -10.93
CA LEU A 78 36.84 -27.52 -10.24
C LEU A 78 35.61 -28.42 -10.06
N GLU A 79 34.42 -28.00 -10.51
CA GLU A 79 33.17 -28.77 -10.34
C GLU A 79 33.23 -30.15 -11.00
N ASN A 80 34.04 -30.30 -12.05
CA ASN A 80 34.26 -31.56 -12.77
C ASN A 80 35.58 -32.26 -12.42
N VAL A 81 36.36 -31.74 -11.47
CA VAL A 81 37.67 -32.32 -11.09
C VAL A 81 37.52 -33.07 -9.78
N SER A 82 36.72 -34.13 -9.79
CA SER A 82 36.59 -35.08 -8.67
C SER A 82 37.50 -36.31 -8.82
N VAL A 83 38.38 -36.34 -9.82
CA VAL A 83 39.29 -37.47 -10.05
C VAL A 83 40.57 -37.26 -9.24
N ASN A 84 40.72 -38.03 -8.16
CA ASN A 84 41.95 -38.08 -7.38
C ASN A 84 43.08 -38.69 -8.23
N PRO A 85 44.16 -37.94 -8.53
CA PRO A 85 45.23 -38.41 -9.41
C PRO A 85 46.05 -39.58 -8.85
N PHE A 86 45.88 -39.90 -7.56
CA PHE A 86 46.61 -40.99 -6.88
C PHE A 86 45.82 -42.30 -6.78
N GLU A 87 44.57 -42.35 -7.26
CA GLU A 87 43.72 -43.57 -7.14
C GLU A 87 44.26 -44.79 -7.89
N LYS A 88 45.11 -44.60 -8.90
CA LYS A 88 45.65 -45.69 -9.74
C LYS A 88 47.09 -46.07 -9.41
N VAL A 89 47.67 -45.53 -8.35
CA VAL A 89 49.11 -45.70 -8.07
C VAL A 89 49.31 -46.60 -6.86
N ASN A 90 49.41 -47.91 -7.09
CA ASN A 90 49.89 -48.86 -6.09
C ASN A 90 51.41 -49.01 -6.22
N ILE A 91 52.16 -48.08 -5.62
CA ILE A 91 53.62 -48.18 -5.55
C ILE A 91 53.95 -48.96 -4.28
N ASN A 92 53.98 -50.29 -4.36
CA ASN A 92 54.63 -51.11 -3.34
C ASN A 92 56.06 -51.44 -3.80
N PRO A 93 57.09 -50.73 -3.31
CA PRO A 93 58.48 -50.97 -3.68
C PRO A 93 59.08 -52.26 -3.09
N PHE A 94 58.32 -52.99 -2.26
CA PHE A 94 58.71 -54.25 -1.62
C PHE A 94 57.89 -55.45 -2.09
N ALA A 95 57.11 -55.31 -3.17
CA ALA A 95 56.47 -56.45 -3.82
C ALA A 95 57.51 -57.28 -4.59
N GLN A 96 58.28 -58.10 -3.88
CA GLN A 96 59.08 -59.23 -4.39
C GLN A 96 58.72 -60.49 -3.61
#